data_AF-A0A661HL27-F1
#
_entry.id   AF-A0A661HL27-F1
#
_cell.length_a   1.000
_cell.length_b   1.000
_cell.length_c   1.000
_cell.angle_alpha   90.00
_cell.angle_beta   90.00
_cell.angle_gamma   90.00
#
_symmetry.space_group_name_H-M   'P 1'
#
loop_
_entity.id
_entity.type
_entity.pdbx_description
1 polymer ?
#
loop_
_entity_poly.entity_id
_entity_poly.type
_entity_poly.pdbx_seq_one_letter_code
_entity_poly.pdbx_strand_id
1 'polypeptide(L)'
;MAQSLLNNVEGISADADADVMLNPSDTELNEEQQEEEIEEEQDTISELLETLREYENAPQAYDLEQWRDLYGMFFVSSVNGEDVYIWKTLKRMEYKSIAQSGALEQQELFENSVVRKCLLWPMANQEFFVSSDAGIVPSLFKQIMHKSGFVSDEVAISMIRRV
;
A
#
# COMPACT_ATOMS: atom_id res chain seq x y z
N MET A 1 5.56 10.67 60.38
CA MET A 1 5.14 9.78 61.49
C MET A 1 3.75 9.27 61.18
N ALA A 2 3.34 8.01 61.27
CA ALA A 2 3.89 6.65 61.24
C ALA A 2 2.66 5.73 61.37
N GLN A 3 2.78 4.47 60.92
CA GLN A 3 1.83 3.33 61.00
C GLN A 3 0.84 3.24 59.81
N SER A 4 0.95 2.33 58.84
CA SER A 4 1.14 0.85 58.82
C SER A 4 0.00 0.08 59.47
N LEU A 5 -0.92 -0.44 58.65
CA LEU A 5 -1.65 -1.69 58.91
C LEU A 5 -1.78 -2.47 57.59
N LEU A 6 -0.96 -3.51 57.50
CA LEU A 6 -1.14 -4.68 56.64
C LEU A 6 -2.33 -5.49 57.15
N ASN A 7 -3.14 -6.05 56.25
CA ASN A 7 -3.89 -7.26 56.53
C ASN A 7 -3.91 -8.15 55.30
N ASN A 8 -3.26 -9.31 55.46
CA ASN A 8 -3.29 -10.47 54.59
C ASN A 8 -4.71 -11.06 54.51
N VAL A 9 -5.10 -11.49 53.31
CA VAL A 9 -5.95 -12.68 53.15
C VAL A 9 -5.28 -13.54 52.09
N GLU A 10 -4.68 -14.63 52.56
CA GLU A 10 -4.17 -15.72 51.75
C GLU A 10 -5.33 -16.61 51.27
N GLY A 11 -5.17 -17.14 50.05
CA GLY A 11 -5.70 -18.43 49.66
C GLY A 11 -7.05 -18.42 48.95
N ILE A 12 -7.01 -18.53 47.61
CA ILE A 12 -7.84 -19.47 46.86
C ILE A 12 -7.00 -20.00 45.69
N SER A 13 -7.16 -21.30 45.51
CA SER A 13 -6.45 -22.32 44.75
C SER A 13 -5.70 -21.95 43.47
N ALA A 14 -4.51 -22.55 43.41
CA ALA A 14 -3.86 -23.00 42.19
C ALA A 14 -4.77 -23.98 41.43
N ASP A 15 -5.11 -23.62 40.19
CA ASP A 15 -5.29 -24.58 39.10
C ASP A 15 -4.27 -24.17 38.03
N ALA A 16 -3.09 -24.80 38.14
CA ALA A 16 -2.17 -24.93 37.03
C ALA A 16 -2.72 -25.98 36.04
N ASP A 17 -2.19 -25.95 34.82
CA ASP A 17 -2.42 -26.90 33.74
C ASP A 17 -3.57 -26.56 32.78
N ALA A 18 -3.50 -25.36 32.21
CA ALA A 18 -3.73 -25.23 30.77
C ALA A 18 -2.36 -25.29 30.08
N ASP A 19 -1.87 -26.51 29.89
CA ASP A 19 -0.80 -26.81 28.94
C ASP A 19 -1.34 -26.41 27.55
N VAL A 20 -1.11 -25.17 27.15
CA VAL A 20 -1.24 -24.75 25.76
C VAL A 20 -0.11 -25.45 25.03
N MET A 21 -0.38 -26.69 24.62
CA MET A 21 0.38 -27.40 23.60
C MET A 21 0.36 -26.52 22.35
N LEU A 22 1.34 -25.64 22.23
CA LEU A 22 1.69 -25.00 20.98
C LEU A 22 2.08 -26.15 20.05
N ASN A 23 1.20 -26.43 19.10
CA ASN A 23 1.44 -27.45 18.10
C ASN A 23 2.59 -26.98 17.20
N PRO A 24 3.77 -27.63 17.22
CA PRO A 24 4.94 -27.18 16.47
C PRO A 24 4.67 -27.12 14.96
N SER A 25 3.73 -27.91 14.43
CA SER A 25 3.37 -27.90 13.01
C SER A 25 2.69 -26.59 12.57
N ASP A 26 2.03 -25.86 13.47
CA ASP A 26 1.38 -24.58 13.11
C ASP A 26 2.39 -23.42 13.06
N THR A 27 3.57 -23.60 13.66
CA THR A 27 4.67 -22.62 13.62
C THR A 27 5.50 -22.80 12.36
N GLU A 28 5.86 -24.05 12.02
CA GLU A 28 6.64 -24.40 10.83
C GLU A 28 5.89 -24.05 9.52
N LEU A 29 4.57 -24.30 9.44
CA LEU A 29 3.75 -23.95 8.27
C LEU A 29 3.61 -22.45 8.02
N ASN A 30 3.75 -21.61 9.06
CA ASN A 30 3.65 -20.16 8.95
C ASN A 30 5.01 -19.51 8.58
N GLU A 31 6.11 -20.17 8.95
CA GLU A 31 7.47 -19.78 8.57
C GLU A 31 7.73 -20.07 7.09
N GLU A 32 7.38 -21.27 6.59
CA GLU A 32 7.51 -21.62 5.17
C GLU A 32 6.68 -20.70 4.25
N GLN A 33 5.45 -20.36 4.63
CA GLN A 33 4.60 -19.43 3.85
C GLN A 33 5.13 -18.00 3.84
N GLN A 34 5.70 -17.53 4.95
CA GLN A 34 6.34 -16.21 5.00
C GLN A 34 7.62 -16.19 4.17
N GLU A 35 8.42 -17.26 4.17
CA GLU A 35 9.62 -17.35 3.34
C GLU A 35 9.28 -17.33 1.85
N GLU A 36 8.28 -18.09 1.41
CA GLU A 36 7.80 -18.09 0.01
C GLU A 36 7.28 -16.70 -0.43
N GLU A 37 6.47 -16.02 0.40
CA GLU A 37 5.94 -14.68 0.09
C GLU A 37 7.07 -13.63 0.01
N ILE A 38 8.09 -13.74 0.87
CA ILE A 38 9.27 -12.87 0.84
C ILE A 38 10.12 -13.11 -0.42
N GLU A 39 10.28 -14.37 -0.86
CA GLU A 39 11.05 -14.73 -2.05
C GLU A 39 10.36 -14.22 -3.34
N GLU A 40 9.04 -14.44 -3.47
CA GLU A 40 8.25 -13.91 -4.59
C GLU A 40 8.31 -12.37 -4.66
N GLU A 41 8.22 -11.68 -3.52
CA GLU A 41 8.36 -10.22 -3.47
C GLU A 41 9.75 -9.74 -3.92
N GLN A 42 10.82 -10.42 -3.49
CA GLN A 42 12.20 -10.07 -3.89
C GLN A 42 12.42 -10.25 -5.40
N ASP A 43 11.83 -11.28 -5.99
CA ASP A 43 11.88 -11.52 -7.42
C ASP A 43 11.20 -10.38 -8.21
N THR A 44 10.01 -9.93 -7.77
CA THR A 44 9.32 -8.83 -8.45
C THR A 44 10.07 -7.50 -8.40
N ILE A 45 10.72 -7.18 -7.27
CA ILE A 45 11.57 -5.98 -7.14
C ILE A 45 12.78 -6.08 -8.07
N SER A 46 13.38 -7.26 -8.17
CA SER A 46 14.55 -7.50 -9.02
C SER A 46 14.23 -7.31 -10.51
N GLU A 47 13.08 -7.83 -10.97
CA GLU A 47 12.59 -7.64 -12.34
C GLU A 47 12.30 -6.17 -12.66
N LEU A 48 11.68 -5.45 -11.71
CA LEU A 48 11.42 -4.01 -11.86
C LEU A 48 12.72 -3.23 -11.97
N LEU A 49 13.73 -3.54 -11.16
CA LEU A 49 15.04 -2.89 -11.21
C LEU A 49 15.72 -3.08 -12.56
N GLU A 50 15.63 -4.27 -13.16
CA GLU A 50 16.18 -4.50 -14.50
C GLU A 50 15.51 -3.59 -15.54
N THR A 51 14.18 -3.48 -15.49
CA THR A 51 13.41 -2.58 -16.36
C THR A 51 13.81 -1.11 -16.17
N LEU A 52 14.04 -0.70 -14.93
CA LEU A 52 14.37 0.68 -14.58
C LEU A 52 15.78 1.12 -14.98
N ARG A 53 16.70 0.19 -15.26
CA ARG A 53 18.10 0.51 -15.65
C ARG A 53 18.18 1.31 -16.95
N GLU A 54 17.18 1.22 -17.80
CA GLU A 54 17.13 1.93 -19.09
C GLU A 54 16.74 3.42 -18.92
N TYR A 55 16.27 3.83 -17.74
CA TYR A 55 15.76 5.16 -17.50
C TYR A 55 16.71 6.02 -16.64
N GLU A 56 16.92 7.27 -17.05
CA GLU A 56 17.69 8.22 -16.25
C GLU A 56 16.94 8.60 -14.96
N ASN A 57 17.67 8.69 -13.85
CA ASN A 57 17.13 9.03 -12.53
C ASN A 57 16.02 8.08 -12.04
N ALA A 58 16.08 6.82 -12.47
CA ALA A 58 15.20 5.78 -11.97
C ALA A 58 15.48 5.45 -10.48
N PRO A 59 14.44 5.07 -9.72
CA PRO A 59 14.61 4.70 -8.32
C PRO A 59 15.50 3.47 -8.19
N GLN A 60 16.26 3.41 -7.09
CA GLN A 60 17.15 2.32 -6.77
C GLN A 60 16.44 1.30 -5.85
N ALA A 61 17.07 0.15 -5.62
CA ALA A 61 16.52 -0.91 -4.76
C ALA A 61 16.05 -0.37 -3.40
N TYR A 62 16.87 0.49 -2.78
CA TYR A 62 16.55 1.13 -1.51
C TYR A 62 15.26 1.98 -1.55
N ASP A 63 14.99 2.67 -2.66
CA ASP A 63 13.77 3.48 -2.80
C ASP A 63 12.52 2.59 -2.89
N LEU A 64 12.62 1.48 -3.63
CA LEU A 64 11.54 0.50 -3.80
C LEU A 64 11.22 -0.21 -2.48
N GLU A 65 12.24 -0.66 -1.76
CA GLU A 65 12.09 -1.25 -0.41
C GLU A 65 11.46 -0.25 0.55
N GLN A 66 11.91 1.01 0.55
CA GLN A 66 11.32 2.05 1.38
C GLN A 66 9.85 2.30 1.03
N TRP A 67 9.47 2.30 -0.25
CA TRP A 67 8.08 2.48 -0.65
C TRP A 67 7.20 1.30 -0.26
N ARG A 68 7.71 0.07 -0.35
CA ARG A 68 7.03 -1.11 0.18
C ARG A 68 6.75 -0.93 1.67
N ASP A 69 7.78 -0.59 2.45
CA ASP A 69 7.64 -0.46 3.90
C ASP A 69 6.67 0.67 4.29
N LEU A 70 6.66 1.79 3.54
CA LEU A 70 5.80 2.94 3.82
C LEU A 70 4.34 2.78 3.36
N TYR A 71 4.13 2.11 2.22
CA TYR A 71 2.81 2.08 1.55
C TYR A 71 2.17 0.69 1.52
N GLY A 72 2.92 -0.34 1.90
CA GLY A 72 2.61 -1.74 1.67
C GLY A 72 2.85 -2.08 0.21
N MET A 73 1.81 -1.95 -0.60
CA MET A 73 1.86 -2.24 -2.03
C MET A 73 1.95 -0.95 -2.86
N PHE A 74 2.82 -0.99 -3.86
CA PHE A 74 2.84 -0.04 -4.98
C PHE A 74 2.70 -0.80 -6.30
N PHE A 75 2.44 -0.05 -7.37
CA PHE A 75 2.08 -0.58 -8.68
C PHE A 75 2.96 0.05 -9.74
N VAL A 76 3.21 -0.72 -10.79
CA VAL A 76 3.92 -0.27 -11.98
C VAL A 76 2.96 -0.40 -13.15
N SER A 77 2.90 0.63 -14.00
CA SER A 77 2.11 0.60 -15.22
C SER A 77 2.74 1.45 -16.32
N SER A 78 2.30 1.19 -17.55
CA SER A 78 2.54 2.05 -18.70
C SER A 78 1.22 2.65 -19.19
N VAL A 79 1.29 3.79 -19.87
CA VAL A 79 0.13 4.42 -20.53
C VAL A 79 0.18 4.21 -22.05
N ASN A 80 1.37 4.31 -22.66
CA ASN A 80 1.59 4.20 -24.11
C ASN A 80 2.42 2.95 -24.51
N GLY A 81 2.88 2.15 -23.55
CA GLY A 81 3.69 0.95 -23.77
C GLY A 81 5.20 1.17 -23.69
N GLU A 82 5.65 2.43 -23.71
CA GLU A 82 7.09 2.79 -23.66
C GLU A 82 7.46 3.44 -22.32
N ASP A 83 6.51 4.11 -21.66
CA ASP A 83 6.73 4.76 -20.37
C ASP A 83 6.53 3.82 -19.19
N VAL A 84 7.24 4.07 -18.09
CA VAL A 84 7.08 3.38 -16.81
C VAL A 84 6.63 4.38 -15.74
N TYR A 85 5.58 4.04 -15.02
CA TYR A 85 5.06 4.82 -13.91
C TYR A 85 4.93 3.96 -12.67
N ILE A 86 5.48 4.43 -11.56
CA ILE A 86 5.38 3.77 -10.25
C ILE A 86 4.47 4.61 -9.36
N TRP A 87 3.46 4.00 -8.78
CA TRP A 87 2.45 4.71 -8.01
C TRP A 87 1.84 3.83 -6.91
N LYS A 88 1.25 4.47 -5.90
CA LYS A 88 0.53 3.81 -4.81
C LYS A 88 -0.97 4.04 -4.89
N THR A 89 -1.75 3.27 -4.12
CA THR A 89 -3.19 3.54 -3.97
C THR A 89 -3.44 4.83 -3.19
N LEU A 90 -4.56 5.48 -3.52
CA LEU A 90 -5.10 6.63 -2.82
C LEU A 90 -5.81 6.17 -1.54
N LYS A 91 -5.28 6.52 -0.38
CA LYS A 91 -5.88 6.14 0.91
C LYS A 91 -7.05 7.06 1.26
N ARG A 92 -7.97 6.57 2.11
CA ARG A 92 -9.20 7.29 2.48
C ARG A 92 -8.96 8.69 3.04
N MET A 93 -7.91 8.87 3.86
CA MET A 93 -7.56 10.18 4.43
C MET A 93 -7.02 11.14 3.37
N GLU A 94 -6.28 10.64 2.39
CA GLU A 94 -5.76 11.44 1.28
C GLU A 94 -6.89 11.90 0.36
N TYR A 95 -7.80 10.98 0.01
CA TYR A 95 -9.02 11.31 -0.72
C TYR A 95 -9.84 12.39 -0.01
N LYS A 96 -10.03 12.26 1.31
CA LYS A 96 -10.76 13.26 2.10
C LYS A 96 -10.06 14.62 2.08
N SER A 97 -8.73 14.64 2.17
CA SER A 97 -7.95 15.88 2.06
C SER A 97 -8.11 16.55 0.70
N ILE A 98 -8.11 15.77 -0.39
CA ILE A 98 -8.34 16.27 -1.75
C ILE A 98 -9.78 16.81 -1.86
N ALA A 99 -10.77 16.09 -1.35
CA ALA A 99 -12.16 16.52 -1.34
C ALA A 99 -12.38 17.86 -0.64
N GLN A 100 -11.72 18.05 0.51
CA GLN A 100 -11.81 19.28 1.29
C GLN A 100 -11.16 20.49 0.61
N SER A 101 -10.28 20.28 -0.37
CA SER A 101 -9.67 21.37 -1.15
C SER A 101 -10.59 21.97 -2.21
N GLY A 102 -11.75 21.35 -2.48
CA GLY A 102 -12.63 21.72 -3.59
C GLY A 102 -12.23 21.10 -4.94
N ALA A 103 -11.13 20.35 -5.00
CA ALA A 103 -10.65 19.73 -6.24
C ALA A 103 -11.69 18.82 -6.93
N LEU A 104 -12.60 18.20 -6.17
CA LEU A 104 -13.67 17.34 -6.73
C LEU A 104 -14.64 18.09 -7.65
N GLU A 105 -14.72 19.41 -7.55
CA GLU A 105 -15.63 20.23 -8.36
C GLU A 105 -15.11 20.43 -9.79
N GLN A 106 -13.82 20.20 -10.02
CA GLN A 106 -13.15 20.39 -11.31
C GLN A 106 -12.34 19.14 -11.65
N GLN A 107 -12.76 18.42 -12.69
CA GLN A 107 -12.16 17.13 -13.06
C GLN A 107 -10.64 17.20 -13.20
N GLU A 108 -10.13 18.22 -13.89
CA GLU A 108 -8.68 18.42 -14.08
C GLU A 108 -7.94 18.60 -12.74
N LEU A 109 -8.49 19.40 -11.82
CA LEU A 109 -7.88 19.60 -10.50
C LEU A 109 -7.92 18.32 -9.68
N PHE A 110 -9.00 17.54 -9.79
CA PHE A 110 -9.11 16.26 -9.11
C PHE A 110 -8.08 15.25 -9.62
N GLU A 111 -7.99 15.09 -10.94
CA GLU A 111 -7.01 14.20 -11.59
C GLU A 111 -5.58 14.58 -11.19
N ASN A 112 -5.23 15.86 -11.32
CA ASN A 112 -3.92 16.38 -10.94
C ASN A 112 -3.62 16.15 -9.45
N SER A 113 -4.60 16.35 -8.57
CA SER A 113 -4.42 16.15 -7.13
C SER A 113 -4.18 14.69 -6.76
N VAL A 114 -4.90 13.77 -7.40
CA VAL A 114 -4.73 12.33 -7.18
C VAL A 114 -3.38 11.86 -7.72
N VAL A 115 -3.03 12.20 -8.96
CA VAL A 115 -1.74 11.80 -9.55
C VAL A 115 -0.59 12.39 -8.75
N ARG A 116 -0.65 13.67 -8.37
CA ARG A 116 0.38 14.31 -7.53
C ARG A 116 0.56 13.61 -6.18
N LYS A 117 -0.53 13.09 -5.60
CA LYS A 117 -0.50 12.42 -4.29
C LYS A 117 -0.03 10.98 -4.35
N CYS A 118 -0.16 10.32 -5.50
CA CYS A 118 0.00 8.87 -5.63
C CYS A 118 1.15 8.44 -6.54
N LEU A 119 1.60 9.28 -7.46
CA LEU A 119 2.75 8.99 -8.33
C LEU A 119 4.05 9.10 -7.53
N LEU A 120 4.79 7.99 -7.48
CA LEU A 120 6.08 7.87 -6.81
C LEU A 120 7.21 8.16 -7.80
N TRP A 121 7.09 7.64 -9.03
CA TRP A 121 8.04 7.90 -10.10
C TRP A 121 7.38 7.93 -11.49
N PRO A 122 7.77 8.88 -12.37
CA PRO A 122 8.63 10.03 -12.09
C PRO A 122 7.94 11.00 -11.11
N MET A 123 8.70 11.92 -10.53
CA MET A 123 8.15 12.87 -9.56
C MET A 123 7.07 13.74 -10.22
N ALA A 124 5.85 13.75 -9.68
CA ALA A 124 4.73 14.57 -10.14
C ALA A 124 4.91 16.07 -9.79
N ASN A 125 5.96 16.69 -10.33
CA ASN A 125 6.26 18.11 -10.21
C ASN A 125 5.48 18.93 -11.26
N GLN A 126 5.63 20.27 -11.28
CA GLN A 126 4.92 21.11 -12.24
C GLN A 126 5.30 20.78 -13.70
N GLU A 127 6.57 20.44 -13.94
CA GLU A 127 7.05 20.10 -15.27
C GLU A 127 6.34 18.87 -15.83
N PHE A 128 6.20 17.81 -15.03
CA PHE A 128 5.45 16.60 -15.39
C PHE A 128 4.05 16.93 -15.93
N PHE A 129 3.29 17.79 -15.27
CA PHE A 129 1.92 18.15 -15.70
C PHE A 129 1.88 19.04 -16.95
N VAL A 130 2.98 19.72 -17.28
CA VAL A 130 3.05 20.62 -18.44
C VAL A 130 3.62 19.91 -19.68
N SER A 131 4.58 19.02 -19.49
CA SER A 131 5.30 18.36 -20.58
C SER A 131 4.74 17.00 -20.98
N SER A 132 4.00 16.33 -20.09
CA SER A 132 3.40 15.03 -20.41
C SER A 132 2.31 15.15 -21.46
N ASP A 133 2.16 14.12 -22.28
CA ASP A 133 1.04 14.01 -23.21
C ASP A 133 -0.30 14.09 -22.45
N ALA A 134 -1.28 14.74 -23.07
CA ALA A 134 -2.58 15.03 -22.44
C ALA A 134 -3.31 13.78 -21.93
N GLY A 135 -3.00 12.59 -22.47
CA GLY A 135 -3.58 11.32 -22.05
C GLY A 135 -2.94 10.68 -20.81
N ILE A 136 -1.74 11.12 -20.39
CA ILE A 136 -0.98 10.48 -19.30
C ILE A 136 -1.70 10.64 -17.96
N VAL A 137 -1.99 11.88 -17.56
CA VAL A 137 -2.61 12.17 -16.26
C VAL A 137 -4.00 11.54 -16.12
N PRO A 138 -4.93 11.65 -17.10
CA PRO A 138 -6.23 10.98 -17.01
C PRO A 138 -6.12 9.46 -16.96
N SER A 139 -5.13 8.87 -17.63
CA SER A 139 -4.92 7.41 -17.63
C SER A 139 -4.40 6.92 -16.30
N LEU A 140 -3.37 7.57 -15.75
CA LEU A 140 -2.85 7.29 -14.41
C LEU A 140 -3.93 7.48 -13.35
N PHE A 141 -4.70 8.55 -13.43
CA PHE A 141 -5.83 8.78 -12.54
C PHE A 141 -6.80 7.58 -12.54
N LYS A 142 -7.22 7.10 -13.72
CA LYS A 142 -8.14 5.95 -13.84
C LYS A 142 -7.52 4.68 -13.24
N GLN A 143 -6.25 4.40 -13.53
CA GLN A 143 -5.53 3.24 -13.01
C GLN A 143 -5.44 3.29 -11.47
N ILE A 144 -5.03 4.43 -10.92
CA ILE A 144 -4.93 4.69 -9.48
C ILE A 144 -6.29 4.53 -8.81
N MET A 145 -7.32 5.18 -9.33
CA MET A 145 -8.67 5.14 -8.76
C MET A 145 -9.22 3.71 -8.77
N HIS A 146 -9.07 2.98 -9.88
CA HIS A 146 -9.50 1.59 -9.98
C HIS A 146 -8.84 0.70 -8.92
N LYS A 147 -7.50 0.75 -8.79
CA LYS A 147 -6.79 -0.02 -7.75
C LYS A 147 -7.05 0.50 -6.33
N SER A 148 -7.49 1.75 -6.18
CA SER A 148 -7.92 2.32 -4.89
C SER A 148 -9.36 1.91 -4.50
N GLY A 149 -10.01 1.05 -5.29
CA GLY A 149 -11.35 0.53 -5.01
C GLY A 149 -12.50 1.33 -5.63
N PHE A 150 -12.20 2.33 -6.45
CA PHE A 150 -13.22 3.04 -7.23
C PHE A 150 -13.48 2.27 -8.53
N VAL A 151 -14.33 1.26 -8.43
CA VAL A 151 -14.81 0.45 -9.56
C VAL A 151 -16.24 0.84 -9.93
N SER A 152 -16.71 0.39 -11.11
CA SER A 152 -18.12 0.58 -11.47
C SER A 152 -19.05 -0.22 -10.58
N ASP A 153 -20.31 0.22 -10.47
CA ASP A 153 -21.34 -0.49 -9.70
C ASP A 153 -21.51 -1.94 -10.18
N GLU A 154 -21.44 -2.16 -11.49
CA GLU A 154 -21.51 -3.51 -12.09
C GLU A 154 -20.40 -4.41 -11.56
N VAL A 155 -19.16 -3.92 -11.57
CA VAL A 155 -18.00 -4.66 -11.06
C VAL A 155 -18.15 -4.90 -9.56
N ALA A 156 -18.51 -3.87 -8.78
CA ALA A 156 -18.69 -3.98 -7.34
C ALA A 156 -19.76 -5.02 -6.96
N ILE A 157 -20.91 -5.01 -7.64
CA ILE A 157 -22.01 -5.95 -7.40
C ILE A 157 -21.58 -7.38 -7.78
N SER A 158 -20.86 -7.54 -8.90
CA SER A 158 -20.39 -8.86 -9.36
C SER A 158 -19.44 -9.56 -8.38
N MET A 159 -18.74 -8.79 -7.53
CA MET A 159 -17.79 -9.29 -6.54
C MET A 159 -18.44 -9.75 -5.22
N ILE A 160 -19.76 -9.57 -5.05
CA ILE A 160 -20.47 -10.01 -3.83
C ILE A 160 -20.61 -11.54 -3.84
N ARG A 161 -19.98 -12.19 -2.87
CA ARG A 161 -20.10 -13.65 -2.65
C ARG A 161 -20.87 -13.94 -1.35
N ARG A 162 -21.70 -14.99 -1.39
CA ARG A 162 -22.31 -15.56 -0.18
C ARG A 162 -21.25 -16.41 0.53
N VAL A 163 -21.12 -16.20 1.83
CA VAL A 163 -20.32 -17.06 2.74
C VAL A 163 -21.17 -18.20 3.27
#